data_AF-A0A2S0M3X8-F1
#
_entry.id   AF-A0A2S0M3X8-F1
#
_cell.length_a   1.000
_cell.length_b   1.000
_cell.length_c   1.000
_cell.angle_alpha   90.00
_cell.angle_beta   90.00
_cell.angle_gamma   90.00
#
_symmetry.space_group_name_H-M   'P 1'
#
loop_
_entity.id
_entity.type
_entity.pdbx_description
1 polymer ?
#
loop_
_entity_poly.entity_id
_entity_poly.type
_entity_poly.pdbx_seq_one_letter_code
_entity_poly.pdbx_strand_id
1 'polypeptide(L)' 'MAQTTICIRIDADLKKDFEKFCDSIGMSMSTAVNIFIKKSVGEQRIPFEITAKRSNTIKE' A
#
# COMPACT_ATOMS: atom_id res chain seq x y z
N MET A 1 -7.89 -16.78 -16.40
CA MET A 1 -7.29 -15.43 -16.28
C MET A 1 -5.93 -15.60 -15.62
N ALA A 2 -4.86 -15.05 -16.19
CA ALA A 2 -3.51 -15.21 -15.64
C ALA A 2 -3.43 -14.55 -14.26
N GLN A 3 -3.10 -15.33 -13.23
CA GLN A 3 -2.80 -14.79 -11.90
C GLN A 3 -1.29 -14.59 -11.81
N THR A 4 -0.88 -13.33 -11.74
CA THR A 4 0.54 -12.97 -11.53
C THR A 4 0.76 -12.80 -10.04
N THR A 5 1.70 -13.55 -9.47
CA THR A 5 2.07 -13.42 -8.06
C THR A 5 3.05 -12.27 -7.90
N ILE A 6 2.77 -11.37 -6.95
CA ILE A 6 3.65 -10.24 -6.63
C ILE A 6 4.22 -10.49 -5.23
N CYS A 7 5.54 -10.58 -5.11
CA CYS A 7 6.23 -10.71 -3.82
C CYS A 7 6.66 -9.32 -3.34
N ILE A 8 6.02 -8.80 -2.30
CA ILE A 8 6.32 -7.49 -1.72
C ILE A 8 6.95 -7.71 -0.35
N ARG A 9 8.14 -7.13 -0.14
CA ARG A 9 8.76 -7.07 1.19
C ARG A 9 8.29 -5.80 1.87
N ILE A 10 7.73 -5.94 3.06
CA ILE A 10 7.25 -4.84 3.88
C ILE A 10 7.76 -5.03 5.29
N ASP A 11 7.93 -3.93 6.01
CA ASP A 11 8.35 -3.96 7.40
C ASP A 11 7.24 -4.53 8.30
N ALA A 12 7.63 -5.17 9.40
CA ALA A 12 6.68 -5.89 10.27
C ALA A 12 5.70 -4.92 10.93
N ASP A 13 6.18 -3.75 11.35
CA ASP A 13 5.35 -2.70 11.96
C ASP A 13 4.38 -2.10 10.94
N LEU A 14 4.84 -1.80 9.73
CA LEU A 14 3.99 -1.31 8.64
C LEU A 14 2.91 -2.31 8.24
N LYS A 15 3.27 -3.61 8.19
CA LYS A 15 2.29 -4.67 7.95
C LYS A 15 1.20 -4.64 9.01
N LYS A 16 1.57 -4.55 10.28
CA LYS A 16 0.63 -4.58 11.41
C LYS A 16 -0.32 -3.38 11.43
N ASP A 17 0.18 -2.18 11.13
CA ASP A 17 -0.65 -0.99 10.99
C ASP A 17 -1.61 -1.11 9.80
N PHE A 18 -1.13 -1.60 8.66
CA PHE A 18 -1.96 -1.79 7.48
C PHE A 18 -2.99 -2.91 7.66
N GLU A 19 -2.66 -3.97 8.39
CA GLU A 19 -3.58 -5.06 8.73
C GLU A 19 -4.72 -4.52 9.61
N LYS A 20 -4.43 -3.72 10.63
CA LYS A 20 -5.46 -3.07 11.47
C LYS A 20 -6.37 -2.16 10.65
N PHE A 21 -5.81 -1.40 9.72
CA PHE A 21 -6.58 -0.54 8.82
C PHE A 21 -7.48 -1.36 7.90
N CYS A 22 -6.94 -2.43 7.31
CA CYS A 22 -7.67 -3.37 6.48
C CYS A 22 -8.82 -4.05 7.25
N ASP A 23 -8.57 -4.45 8.50
CA ASP A 23 -9.55 -5.07 9.40
C ASP A 23 -10.70 -4.12 9.74
N SER A 24 -10.39 -2.85 10.02
CA SER A 24 -11.38 -1.79 10.27
C SER A 24 -12.31 -1.54 9.06
N ILE A 25 -11.79 -1.72 7.85
CA ILE A 25 -12.56 -1.56 6.60
C ILE A 25 -13.21 -2.89 6.16
N GLY A 26 -12.89 -4.01 6.81
CA GLY A 26 -13.38 -5.34 6.47
C GLY A 26 -12.80 -5.88 5.15
N MET A 27 -11.57 -5.50 4.80
CA MET A 27 -10.90 -5.94 3.57
C MET A 27 -9.61 -6.70 3.88
N SER A 28 -9.19 -7.58 2.97
CA SER A 28 -7.87 -8.23 3.06
C SER A 28 -6.76 -7.32 2.51
N MET A 29 -5.54 -7.46 3.02
CA MET A 29 -4.37 -6.70 2.52
C MET A 29 -4.17 -6.89 1.02
N SER A 30 -4.35 -8.11 0.50
CA SER A 30 -4.26 -8.40 -0.93
C SER A 30 -5.33 -7.66 -1.74
N THR A 31 -6.53 -7.50 -1.19
CA THR A 31 -7.60 -6.71 -1.82
C THR A 31 -7.22 -5.24 -1.88
N ALA A 32 -6.71 -4.67 -0.79
CA ALA A 32 -6.28 -3.28 -0.74
C ALA A 32 -5.16 -2.98 -1.74
N VAL A 33 -4.15 -3.84 -1.85
CA VAL A 33 -3.08 -3.72 -2.85
C VAL A 33 -3.63 -3.83 -4.28
N ASN A 34 -4.56 -4.75 -4.54
CA ASN A 34 -5.19 -4.87 -5.84
C ASN A 34 -6.01 -3.62 -6.22
N ILE A 35 -6.75 -3.04 -5.28
CA ILE A 35 -7.48 -1.78 -5.48
C ILE A 35 -6.50 -0.65 -5.80
N PHE A 36 -5.40 -0.57 -5.05
CA PHE A 36 -4.36 0.42 -5.27
C PHE A 36 -3.75 0.33 -6.68
N ILE A 37 -3.40 -0.89 -7.13
CA ILE A 37 -2.86 -1.12 -8.47
C ILE A 37 -3.91 -0.75 -9.53
N LYS A 38 -5.15 -1.23 -9.40
CA LYS A 38 -6.22 -0.93 -10.36
C LYS A 38 -6.48 0.57 -10.48
N LYS A 39 -6.51 1.28 -9.35
CA LYS A 39 -6.75 2.71 -9.31
C LYS A 39 -5.58 3.49 -9.92
N SER A 40 -4.34 3.09 -9.60
CA SER A 40 -3.14 3.69 -10.18
C SER A 40 -3.05 3.53 -11.70
N VAL A 41 -3.38 2.32 -12.19
CA VAL A 41 -3.37 2.02 -13.64
C VAL A 41 -4.50 2.77 -14.36
N GLY A 42 -5.69 2.82 -13.76
CA GLY A 42 -6.85 3.49 -14.36
C GLY A 42 -6.70 4.99 -14.49
N GLU A 43 -6.06 5.65 -13.52
CA GLU A 43 -5.84 7.10 -13.54
C GLU A 43 -4.46 7.50 -14.08
N GLN A 44 -3.62 6.53 -14.46
CA GLN A 44 -2.21 6.69 -14.84
C GLN A 44 -1.41 7.60 -13.90
N ARG A 45 -1.79 7.62 -12.62
CA ARG A 45 -1.20 8.46 -11.57
C ARG A 45 -1.24 7.71 -10.26
N ILE A 46 -0.33 8.03 -9.36
CA ILE A 46 -0.33 7.44 -8.03
C ILE A 46 -1.51 8.08 -7.24
N PRO A 47 -2.48 7.29 -6.75
CA PRO A 47 -3.71 7.78 -6.10
C PRO A 47 -3.49 8.26 -4.66
N PHE A 48 -2.24 8.41 -4.24
CA PHE A 48 -1.84 9.11 -3.04
C PHE A 48 -0.92 10.26 -3.42
N GLU A 49 -1.00 11.35 -2.68
CA GLU A 49 -0.03 12.42 -2.78
C GLU A 49 1.34 11.86 -2.38
N ILE A 50 2.29 11.85 -3.32
CA ILE A 50 3.68 11.43 -3.04
C ILE A 50 4.34 12.59 -2.31
N THR A 51 4.05 12.72 -1.01
CA THR A 51 4.78 13.64 -0.16
C THR A 51 6.09 12.95 0.23
N ALA A 52 7.24 13.57 -0.04
CA ALA A 52 8.53 13.15 0.49
C ALA A 52 8.63 13.44 2.00
N LYS A 53 7.56 13.16 2.77
CA LYS A 53 7.62 13.17 4.23
C LYS A 53 8.35 11.90 4.63
N ARG A 54 9.66 11.96 4.48
CA ARG A 54 10.64 11.10 5.10
C ARG A 54 10.27 11.10 6.60
N SER A 55 9.61 10.05 7.07
CA SER A 55 9.83 9.59 8.43
C SER A 55 11.22 8.96 8.47
N ASN A 56 12.22 9.79 8.21
CA ASN A 56 13.59 9.50 8.55
C ASN A 56 14.10 10.82 9.09
N THR A 57 14.16 10.89 10.42
CA THR A 57 14.96 11.83 11.18
C THR A 57 16.24 12.17 10.42
N ILE A 58 16.34 13.38 9.86
CA ILE A 58 17.62 14.06 9.66
C ILE A 58 17.36 15.51 10.03
N LYS A 59 17.76 15.85 11.26
CA LYS A 59 18.11 17.21 11.64
C LYS A 59 19.45 17.50 10.97
N GLU A 60 19.53 18.56 10.16
CA GLU A 60 20.67 19.49 10.09
C GLU A 60 20.13 20.89 9.80
#